data_AF-A0A2S9AI89-F1
#
_entry.id   AF-A0A2S9AI89-F1
#
_cell.length_a   1.000
_cell.length_b   1.000
_cell.length_c   1.000
_cell.angle_alpha   90.00
_cell.angle_beta   90.00
_cell.angle_gamma   90.00
#
_symmetry.space_group_name_H-M   'P 1'
#
loop_
_entity.id
_entity.type
_entity.pdbx_description
1 polymer ?
#
loop_
_entity_poly.entity_id
_entity_poly.type
_entity_poly.pdbx_seq_one_letter_code
_entity_poly.pdbx_strand_id
1 'polypeptide(L)' 'MNTAQEVASLIKAAMDAAERTPSWVSRKAAIALTTLNRKLEGGADFTVSEVRRIAVALRVPASSLLPHDFFVEAIAS' A
#
# COMPACT_ATOMS: atom_id res chain seq x y z
N MET A 1 -0.63 13.31 9.57
CA MET A 1 -0.41 12.21 8.61
C MET A 1 -1.09 12.62 7.32
N ASN A 2 -0.40 12.57 6.18
CA ASN A 2 -1.02 12.80 4.87
C ASN A 2 -1.45 11.45 4.24
N THR A 3 -2.21 11.50 3.16
CA THR A 3 -2.72 10.33 2.44
C THR A 3 -1.60 9.34 2.07
N ALA A 4 -0.47 9.83 1.55
CA ALA A 4 0.69 9.00 1.21
C ALA A 4 1.25 8.23 2.43
N GLN A 5 1.40 8.91 3.56
CA GLN A 5 1.87 8.34 4.81
C GLN A 5 0.89 7.32 5.39
N GLU A 6 -0.41 7.56 5.26
CA GLU A 6 -1.45 6.63 5.71
C GLU A 6 -1.44 5.34 4.88
N VAL A 7 -1.48 5.45 3.55
CA VAL A 7 -1.37 4.29 2.65
C VAL A 7 -0.08 3.52 2.90
N ALA A 8 1.05 4.22 3.06
CA ALA A 8 2.32 3.58 3.39
C ALA A 8 2.26 2.82 4.72
N SER A 9 1.59 3.37 5.73
CA SER A 9 1.42 2.72 7.04
C SER A 9 0.53 1.48 6.96
N LEU A 10 -0.57 1.55 6.21
CA LEU A 10 -1.46 0.41 5.96
C LEU A 10 -0.73 -0.72 5.22
N ILE A 11 0.07 -0.37 4.20
CA ILE A 11 0.89 -1.36 3.48
C ILE A 11 1.92 -1.99 4.41
N LYS A 12 2.61 -1.23 5.26
CA LYS A 12 3.56 -1.78 6.25
C LYS A 12 2.87 -2.74 7.21
N ALA A 13 1.72 -2.35 7.77
CA ALA A 13 0.96 -3.22 8.65
C ALA A 13 0.55 -4.54 7.97
N ALA A 14 0.10 -4.48 6.71
CA ALA A 14 -0.22 -5.67 5.93
C ALA A 14 1.01 -6.54 5.61
N MET A 15 2.17 -5.93 5.40
CA MET A 15 3.44 -6.63 5.21
C MET A 15 3.87 -7.37 6.47
N ASP A 16 3.77 -6.71 7.62
CA ASP A 16 4.12 -7.29 8.93
C ASP A 16 3.20 -8.46 9.26
N ALA A 17 1.88 -8.30 9.06
CA ALA A 17 0.90 -9.37 9.28
C ALA A 17 1.10 -10.58 8.35
N ALA A 18 1.65 -10.37 7.15
CA ALA A 18 1.97 -11.43 6.20
C ALA A 18 3.40 -11.98 6.35
N GLU A 19 4.18 -11.48 7.31
CA GLU A 19 5.60 -11.80 7.52
C GLU A 19 6.43 -11.63 6.24
N ARG A 20 6.21 -10.52 5.52
CA ARG A 20 6.87 -10.21 4.25
C ARG A 20 7.79 -9.00 4.35
N THR A 21 8.98 -9.15 3.79
CA THR A 21 9.96 -8.07 3.71
C THR A 21 9.70 -7.15 2.50
N PRO A 22 10.17 -5.89 2.52
CA PRO A 22 10.07 -4.99 1.36
C PRO A 22 10.68 -5.59 0.08
N SER A 23 11.79 -6.33 0.20
CA SER A 23 12.42 -6.99 -0.96
C SER A 23 11.54 -8.08 -1.56
N TRP A 24 10.80 -8.81 -0.73
CA TRP A 24 9.83 -9.81 -1.18
C TRP A 24 8.66 -9.15 -1.92
N VAL A 25 8.09 -8.10 -1.34
CA VAL A 25 6.96 -7.36 -1.95
C VAL A 25 7.38 -6.69 -3.25
N SER A 26 8.56 -6.08 -3.30
CA SER A 26 9.13 -5.47 -4.52
C SER A 26 9.13 -6.45 -5.70
N ARG A 27 9.62 -7.69 -5.47
CA ARG A 27 9.65 -8.73 -6.52
C ARG A 27 8.25 -9.16 -6.93
N LYS A 28 7.33 -9.34 -5.99
CA LYS A 28 5.97 -9.84 -6.26
C LYS A 28 5.05 -8.80 -6.89
N ALA A 29 5.19 -7.53 -6.50
CA ALA A 29 4.40 -6.43 -7.01
C ALA A 29 5.00 -5.79 -8.28
N ALA A 30 6.18 -6.22 -8.71
CA ALA A 30 6.94 -5.61 -9.81
C ALA A 30 7.12 -4.09 -9.62
N ILE A 31 7.63 -3.71 -8.45
CA ILE A 31 8.01 -2.34 -8.06
C ILE A 31 9.49 -2.38 -7.69
N ALA A 32 10.31 -1.49 -8.25
CA ALA A 32 11.73 -1.42 -7.89
C ALA A 32 11.87 -1.19 -6.38
N LEU A 33 12.80 -1.90 -5.71
CA LEU A 33 12.92 -1.86 -4.25
C LEU A 33 13.19 -0.45 -3.72
N THR A 34 14.01 0.33 -4.41
CA THR A 34 14.29 1.73 -4.08
C THR A 34 13.04 2.60 -4.17
N THR A 35 12.23 2.41 -5.22
CA THR A 35 10.95 3.09 -5.38
C THR A 35 9.96 2.69 -4.29
N LEU A 36 9.87 1.40 -3.98
CA LEU A 36 9.00 0.88 -2.92
C LEU A 36 9.39 1.49 -1.56
N ASN A 37 10.67 1.46 -1.20
CA ASN A 37 11.15 2.01 0.07
C ASN A 37 10.84 3.51 0.18
N ARG A 38 11.12 4.30 -0.87
CA ARG A 38 10.78 5.73 -0.89
C ARG A 38 9.29 5.99 -0.67
N LYS A 39 8.41 5.17 -1.26
CA LYS A 39 6.95 5.28 -1.08
C LYS A 39 6.52 4.83 0.32
N LEU A 40 7.11 3.76 0.86
CA LEU A 40 6.88 3.29 2.23
C LEU A 40 7.34 4.32 3.28
N GLU A 41 8.33 5.15 2.99
CA GLU A 41 8.74 6.27 3.84
C GLU A 41 7.79 7.48 3.76
N GLY A 42 6.76 7.41 2.91
CA GLY A 42 5.80 8.50 2.70
C GLY A 42 6.32 9.59 1.75
N GLY A 43 7.41 9.34 1.01
CA GLY A 43 8.03 10.30 0.10
C GLY A 43 7.37 10.41 -1.28
N ALA A 44 6.42 9.52 -1.62
CA ALA A 44 5.63 9.57 -2.85
C ALA A 44 4.37 8.71 -2.74
N ASP A 45 3.33 9.06 -3.50
CA ASP A 45 2.06 8.33 -3.55
C ASP A 45 2.20 6.95 -4.20
N PHE A 46 1.35 6.02 -3.76
CA PHE A 46 1.08 4.78 -4.50
C PHE A 46 -0.06 5.00 -5.50
N THR A 47 0.14 4.53 -6.73
CA THR A 47 -0.93 4.45 -7.72
C THR A 47 -1.89 3.31 -7.40
N VAL A 48 -3.13 3.40 -7.89
CA VAL A 48 -4.15 2.34 -7.75
C VAL A 48 -3.63 0.97 -8.24
N SER A 49 -2.91 0.97 -9.36
CA SER A 49 -2.31 -0.25 -9.93
C SER A 49 -1.21 -0.84 -9.04
N GLU A 50 -0.42 -0.01 -8.35
CA GLU A 50 0.57 -0.50 -7.38
C GLU A 50 -0.12 -1.05 -6.13
N VAL A 51 -1.12 -0.36 -5.59
CA VAL A 51 -1.92 -0.84 -4.45
C VAL A 51 -2.53 -2.20 -4.76
N ARG A 52 -3.16 -2.37 -5.93
CA ARG A 52 -3.71 -3.66 -6.36
C ARG A 52 -2.65 -4.76 -6.42
N ARG A 53 -1.48 -4.49 -7.01
CA ARG A 53 -0.41 -5.50 -7.12
C ARG A 53 0.15 -5.90 -5.75
N ILE A 54 0.30 -4.94 -4.85
CA ILE A 54 0.73 -5.19 -3.47
C ILE A 54 -0.33 -6.02 -2.73
N ALA A 55 -1.61 -5.66 -2.84
CA ALA A 55 -2.71 -6.38 -2.21
C ALA A 55 -2.77 -7.85 -2.67
N VAL A 56 -2.63 -8.09 -3.98
CA VAL A 56 -2.55 -9.45 -4.55
C VAL A 56 -1.33 -10.21 -4.01
N ALA A 57 -0.16 -9.55 -3.91
CA ALA A 57 1.04 -10.17 -3.36
C ALA A 57 0.86 -10.56 -1.88
N LEU A 58 0.22 -9.71 -1.09
CA LEU A 58 -0.02 -9.91 0.34
C LEU A 58 -1.29 -10.74 0.64
N ARG A 59 -2.08 -11.09 -0.38
CA ARG A 59 -3.36 -11.80 -0.26
C ARG A 59 -4.38 -11.09 0.65
N VAL A 60 -4.45 -9.77 0.53
CA VAL A 60 -5.43 -8.92 1.23
C VAL A 60 -6.32 -8.19 0.22
N PRO A 61 -7.55 -7.76 0.59
CA PRO A 61 -8.36 -6.91 -0.25
C PRO A 61 -7.65 -5.58 -0.55
N ALA A 62 -7.69 -5.09 -1.80
CA ALA A 62 -7.05 -3.82 -2.14
C ALA A 62 -7.66 -2.62 -1.38
N SER A 63 -8.95 -2.69 -1.06
CA SER A 63 -9.66 -1.69 -0.24
C SER A 63 -9.08 -1.56 1.17
N SER A 64 -8.52 -2.63 1.76
CA SER A 64 -7.95 -2.54 3.11
C SER A 64 -6.62 -1.80 3.15
N LEU A 65 -6.07 -1.42 2.00
CA LEU A 65 -4.84 -0.63 1.87
C LEU A 65 -5.12 0.84 1.53
N LEU A 66 -6.40 1.23 1.45
CA LEU A 66 -6.80 2.60 1.19
C LEU A 66 -7.11 3.34 2.51
N PRO A 67 -6.94 4.67 2.54
CA PRO A 67 -7.28 5.50 3.69
C PRO A 67 -8.77 5.39 4.05
N HIS A 68 -9.11 5.68 5.30
CA HIS A 68 -10.48 5.52 5.78
C HIS A 68 -11.47 6.50 5.11
N ASP A 69 -11.03 7.73 4.87
CA ASP A 69 -11.83 8.80 4.24
C ASP A 69 -12.28 8.45 2.80
N PHE A 70 -11.51 7.61 2.09
CA PHE A 70 -11.86 7.07 0.77
C PHE A 70 -13.25 6.40 0.74
N PHE A 71 -13.69 5.81 1.86
CA PHE A 71 -14.98 5.15 1.96
C PHE A 71 -16.11 6.07 2.45
N VAL A 72 -15.77 7.19 3.07
CA VAL A 72 -16.75 8.14 3.62
C VAL A 72 -17.35 9.00 2.49
N GLU A 73 -16.51 9.44 1.55
CA GLU A 73 -16.97 10.26 0.42
C GLU A 73 -17.87 9.48 -0.56
N ALA A 74 -17.62 8.18 -0.74
CA ALA A 74 -18.37 7.33 -1.66
C ALA A 74 -19.83 7.05 -1.22
N ILE A 75 -20.16 7.27 0.06
CA ILE A 75 -21.51 7.03 0.62
C ILE A 75 -22.35 8.32 0.62
N ALA A 76 -21.71 9.49 0.51
CA ALA A 76 -22.36 10.79 0.54
C ALA A 76 -22.83 11.30 -0.85
N SER A 77 -22.71 10.48 -1.89
CA SER A 77 -23.07 10.77 -3.29
C SER A 77 -24.03 9.74 -3.85
#